data_AF-A0A9D3NZB2-F1
#
_entry.id   AF-A0A9D3NZB2-F1
#
_cell.length_a   1.000
_cell.length_b   1.000
_cell.length_c   1.000
_cell.angle_alpha   90.00
_cell.angle_beta   90.00
_cell.angle_gamma   90.00
#
_symmetry.space_group_name_H-M   'P 1'
#
loop_
_entity.id
_entity.type
_entity.pdbx_description
1 polymer ?
#
loop_
_entity_poly.entity_id
_entity_poly.type
_entity_poly.pdbx_seq_one_letter_code
_entity_poly.pdbx_strand_id
1 'polypeptide(L)'
;MSAVCSSYYTAEQELVRAFTCPRAGGDERAQFCCGFNDVKYCCDDPNSFFPYEYGYMWWLSIGALVGLSIAAVVLLAFLITVCVLCILFINTKPSRLDSGLPLREPGCEPSPAPSHSAGPQGFHKHFPSSKLHCAEQRGEPERLFQPCFRVTMARVNAEGPSAQARRSAEMKSFLVAVFLLLCGTAVGQRREYIYASQKMNWTSAQSYCREKYMDLATITSDEENQRLVNISVGLNLMNIWIGLNRTKAGVNIWQWSDGEPTNFFKWRLDQPDNWKGTEDCGSFTPVGWNDASCAIVWPFFCFWRVSVVKENKTWGEALDYCKTHYTGLASPVSALQLTLAENIQTQTASIWTGLHFMDGQWLSVSKTPLDSLVSVMPSCPAQRYRCGARNTITRLWENRRCDEKLNFLCY
;
A
#
# COMPACT_ATOMS: atom_id res chain seq x y z
N MET A 1 12.28 51.74 -40.10
CA MET A 1 11.51 52.71 -39.28
C MET A 1 11.39 52.13 -37.89
N SER A 2 12.16 52.65 -36.93
CA SER A 2 12.11 52.21 -35.53
C SER A 2 10.74 52.59 -34.96
N ALA A 3 9.88 51.61 -34.69
CA ALA A 3 8.60 51.82 -34.02
C ALA A 3 8.85 52.13 -32.54
N VAL A 4 9.31 53.34 -32.24
CA VAL A 4 9.35 53.86 -30.87
C VAL A 4 7.91 54.12 -30.46
N CYS A 5 7.32 53.17 -29.73
CA CYS A 5 5.99 53.31 -29.19
C CYS A 5 6.08 54.14 -27.90
N SER A 6 5.65 55.40 -27.96
CA SER A 6 5.44 56.22 -26.77
C SER A 6 4.41 55.56 -25.84
N SER A 7 4.57 55.78 -24.53
CA SER A 7 3.64 55.29 -23.49
C SER A 7 2.18 55.60 -23.82
N TYR A 8 1.26 54.76 -23.36
CA TYR A 8 -0.20 54.95 -23.52
C TYR A 8 -0.92 54.60 -22.22
N TYR A 9 -2.20 54.99 -22.14
CA TYR A 9 -3.09 54.64 -21.03
C TYR A 9 -4.01 53.49 -21.44
N THR A 10 -4.22 52.51 -20.57
CA THR A 10 -5.19 51.42 -20.78
C THR A 10 -6.63 51.92 -20.71
N ALA A 11 -7.60 51.06 -21.06
CA ALA A 11 -9.02 51.34 -20.88
C ALA A 11 -9.38 51.64 -19.40
N GLU A 12 -8.61 51.12 -18.45
CA GLU A 12 -8.73 51.34 -17.00
C GLU A 12 -7.92 52.56 -16.50
N GLN A 13 -7.38 53.38 -17.41
CA GLN A 13 -6.56 54.59 -17.12
C GLN A 13 -5.21 54.32 -16.42
N GLU A 14 -4.67 53.11 -16.54
CA GLU A 14 -3.32 52.81 -16.03
C GLU A 14 -2.24 53.19 -17.06
N LEU A 15 -1.17 53.86 -16.62
CA LEU A 15 -0.08 54.29 -17.49
C LEU A 15 0.86 53.11 -17.81
N VAL A 16 0.85 52.64 -19.05
CA VAL A 16 1.82 51.68 -19.56
C VAL A 16 3.02 52.45 -20.12
N ARG A 17 4.16 52.34 -19.43
CA ARG A 17 5.42 52.98 -19.84
C ARG A 17 5.94 52.38 -21.15
N ALA A 18 6.63 53.21 -21.93
CA ALA A 18 7.32 52.75 -23.13
C ALA A 18 8.39 51.69 -22.77
N PHE A 19 8.48 50.63 -23.57
CA PHE A 19 9.54 49.64 -23.50
C PHE A 19 9.97 49.25 -24.91
N THR A 20 11.19 48.73 -25.05
CA THR A 20 11.79 48.34 -26.33
C THR A 20 11.73 46.82 -26.52
N CYS A 21 11.41 46.38 -27.74
CA CYS A 21 11.63 45.00 -28.19
C CYS A 21 12.82 44.97 -29.19
N PRO A 22 13.71 43.96 -29.11
CA PRO A 22 13.69 42.86 -28.14
C PRO A 22 14.16 43.30 -26.74
N ARG A 23 13.77 42.52 -25.71
CA ARG A 23 14.29 42.75 -24.35
C ARG A 23 15.78 42.42 -24.31
N ALA A 24 16.52 43.01 -23.36
CA ALA A 24 17.94 42.71 -23.18
C ALA A 24 18.14 41.19 -22.93
N GLY A 25 18.78 40.50 -23.87
CA GLY A 25 18.96 39.04 -23.87
C GLY A 25 17.83 38.22 -24.50
N GLY A 26 16.87 38.85 -25.18
CA GLY A 26 15.79 38.19 -25.93
C GLY A 26 16.09 37.97 -27.42
N ASP A 27 15.18 37.30 -28.12
CA ASP A 27 15.32 37.00 -29.56
C ASP A 27 15.39 38.29 -30.40
N GLU A 28 16.42 38.41 -31.24
CA GLU A 28 16.67 39.56 -32.12
C GLU A 28 15.53 39.82 -33.13
N ARG A 29 14.66 38.83 -33.38
CA ARG A 29 13.54 38.91 -34.31
C ARG A 29 12.22 39.30 -33.67
N ALA A 30 12.16 39.40 -32.34
CA ALA A 30 10.93 39.66 -31.62
C ALA A 30 10.35 41.05 -31.95
N GLN A 31 9.06 41.11 -32.29
CA GLN A 31 8.32 42.32 -32.62
C GLN A 31 7.24 42.62 -31.57
N PHE A 32 6.63 43.80 -31.63
CA PHE A 32 5.54 44.18 -30.73
C PHE A 32 4.24 43.46 -31.10
N CYS A 33 3.61 42.84 -30.11
CA CYS A 33 2.32 42.15 -30.27
C CYS A 33 1.35 42.62 -29.19
N CYS A 34 0.07 42.80 -29.56
CA CYS A 34 -1.00 43.18 -28.64
C CYS A 34 -1.81 41.95 -28.22
N GLY A 35 -2.00 41.75 -26.91
CA GLY A 35 -2.85 40.71 -26.36
C GLY A 35 -4.25 41.22 -25.96
N PHE A 36 -5.01 40.36 -25.29
CA PHE A 36 -6.29 40.72 -24.69
C PHE A 36 -6.10 41.81 -23.60
N ASN A 37 -7.02 42.77 -23.52
CA ASN A 37 -6.93 43.98 -22.69
C ASN A 37 -5.75 44.92 -23.00
N ASP A 38 -5.38 45.05 -24.27
CA ASP A 38 -4.35 46.00 -24.75
C ASP A 38 -2.97 45.81 -24.11
N VAL A 39 -2.63 44.63 -23.60
CA VAL A 39 -1.31 44.35 -23.03
C VAL A 39 -0.30 44.09 -24.16
N LYS A 40 0.79 44.85 -24.21
CA LYS A 40 1.88 44.67 -25.19
C LYS A 40 2.95 43.72 -24.67
N TYR A 41 3.43 42.82 -25.52
CA TYR A 41 4.59 41.95 -25.26
C TYR A 41 5.43 41.75 -26.52
N CYS A 42 6.65 41.23 -26.38
CA CYS A 42 7.50 40.88 -27.52
C CYS A 42 7.16 39.45 -27.98
N CYS A 43 6.87 39.25 -29.26
CA CYS A 43 6.55 37.94 -29.83
C CYS A 43 7.12 37.77 -31.25
N ASP A 44 7.21 36.52 -31.71
CA ASP A 44 7.86 36.18 -32.99
C ASP A 44 6.89 36.17 -34.19
N ASP A 45 5.57 36.13 -33.94
CA ASP A 45 4.52 36.17 -34.96
C ASP A 45 3.36 37.11 -34.55
N PRO A 46 3.08 38.19 -35.31
CA PRO A 46 2.01 39.15 -34.98
C PRO A 46 0.59 38.55 -35.02
N ASN A 47 0.40 37.35 -35.58
CA ASN A 47 -0.89 36.66 -35.61
C ASN A 47 -1.05 35.60 -34.52
N SER A 48 -0.06 35.40 -33.65
CA SER A 48 -0.18 34.52 -32.49
C SER A 48 -1.02 35.20 -31.41
N PHE A 49 -2.33 34.93 -31.43
CA PHE A 49 -3.30 35.63 -30.57
C PHE A 49 -3.21 35.25 -29.08
N PHE A 50 -2.41 34.26 -28.68
CA PHE A 50 -2.19 33.91 -27.27
C PHE A 50 -0.85 33.18 -27.07
N PRO A 51 -0.11 33.45 -25.99
CA PRO A 51 0.63 32.40 -25.32
C PRO A 51 -0.40 31.50 -24.61
N TYR A 52 -0.53 30.24 -25.03
CA TYR A 52 -1.39 29.29 -24.32
C TYR A 52 -0.86 29.10 -22.89
N GLU A 53 -1.51 29.69 -21.90
CA GLU A 53 -1.43 29.17 -20.54
C GLU A 53 -2.37 27.96 -20.42
N TYR A 54 -1.80 26.81 -20.06
CA TYR A 54 -2.43 25.49 -19.89
C TYR A 54 -3.59 25.42 -18.88
N GLY A 55 -4.08 26.56 -18.36
CA GLY A 55 -5.06 26.62 -17.27
C GLY A 55 -6.46 26.13 -17.65
N TYR A 56 -6.98 26.46 -18.83
CA TYR A 56 -8.40 26.21 -19.14
C TYR A 56 -8.71 24.72 -19.41
N MET A 57 -7.75 23.96 -19.96
CA MET A 57 -7.89 22.49 -20.12
C MET A 57 -7.86 21.76 -18.77
N TRP A 58 -7.16 22.31 -17.78
CA TRP A 58 -7.09 21.74 -16.43
C TRP A 58 -8.42 21.85 -15.69
N TRP A 59 -9.12 22.98 -15.81
CA TRP A 59 -10.45 23.18 -15.19
C TRP A 59 -11.54 22.25 -15.77
N LEU A 60 -11.53 21.99 -17.08
CA LEU A 60 -12.45 21.04 -17.70
C LEU A 60 -12.16 19.59 -17.26
N SER A 61 -10.88 19.23 -17.09
CA SER A 61 -10.48 17.91 -16.61
C SER A 61 -10.83 17.68 -15.13
N ILE A 62 -10.64 18.70 -14.27
CA ILE A 62 -11.07 18.67 -12.87
C ILE A 62 -12.59 18.59 -12.78
N GLY A 63 -13.32 19.38 -13.58
CA GLY A 63 -14.78 19.33 -13.62
C GLY A 63 -15.31 17.94 -13.98
N ALA A 64 -14.67 17.28 -14.96
CA ALA A 64 -15.01 15.91 -15.34
C ALA A 64 -14.69 14.90 -14.23
N LEU A 65 -13.53 15.01 -13.56
CA LEU A 65 -13.16 14.15 -12.44
C LEU A 65 -14.09 14.30 -11.24
N VAL A 66 -14.45 15.54 -10.90
CA VAL A 66 -15.41 15.83 -9.83
C VAL A 66 -16.79 15.30 -10.19
N GLY A 67 -17.24 15.48 -11.44
CA GLY A 67 -18.49 14.93 -11.94
C GLY A 67 -18.55 13.40 -11.88
N LEU A 68 -17.49 12.72 -12.32
CA LEU A 68 -17.38 11.26 -12.24
C LEU A 68 -17.31 10.75 -10.80
N SER A 69 -16.63 11.48 -9.91
CA SER A 69 -16.58 11.16 -8.48
C SER A 69 -17.97 11.24 -7.83
N ILE A 70 -18.73 12.30 -8.14
CA ILE A 70 -20.09 12.46 -7.62
C ILE A 70 -21.00 11.35 -8.17
N ALA A 71 -20.91 11.04 -9.46
CA ALA A 71 -21.69 9.96 -10.07
C ALA A 71 -21.36 8.59 -9.44
N ALA A 72 -20.09 8.32 -9.15
CA ALA A 72 -19.66 7.09 -8.48
C ALA A 72 -20.21 6.98 -7.04
N VAL A 73 -20.21 8.08 -6.28
CA VAL A 73 -20.76 8.10 -4.92
C VAL A 73 -22.28 7.88 -4.94
N VAL A 74 -23.00 8.51 -5.88
CA VAL A 74 -24.45 8.31 -6.05
C VAL A 74 -24.76 6.86 -6.43
N LEU A 75 -23.98 6.27 -7.33
CA LEU A 75 -24.15 4.87 -7.74
C LEU A 75 -23.85 3.92 -6.57
N LEU A 76 -22.81 4.19 -5.78
CA LEU A 76 -22.51 3.43 -4.57
C LEU A 76 -23.65 3.51 -3.55
N ALA A 77 -24.21 4.71 -3.32
CA ALA A 77 -25.36 4.89 -2.44
C ALA A 77 -26.57 4.09 -2.92
N PHE A 78 -26.83 4.06 -4.23
CA PHE A 78 -27.89 3.25 -4.83
C PHE A 78 -27.65 1.74 -4.67
N LEU A 79 -26.41 1.27 -4.86
CA LEU A 79 -26.08 -0.14 -4.63
C LEU A 79 -26.26 -0.53 -3.16
N ILE A 80 -25.86 0.34 -2.23
CA ILE A 80 -26.05 0.12 -0.79
C ILE A 80 -27.54 0.06 -0.45
N THR A 81 -28.38 0.96 -0.98
CA THR A 81 -29.82 0.93 -0.72
C THR A 81 -30.46 -0.33 -1.29
N VAL A 82 -30.10 -0.76 -2.51
CA VAL A 82 -30.56 -2.03 -3.09
C VAL A 82 -30.12 -3.21 -2.23
N CYS A 83 -28.86 -3.27 -1.80
CA CYS A 83 -28.38 -4.32 -0.91
C CYS A 83 -29.15 -4.34 0.41
N VAL A 84 -29.40 -3.19 1.04
CA VAL A 84 -30.19 -3.09 2.28
C VAL A 84 -31.62 -3.58 2.03
N LEU A 85 -32.26 -3.19 0.93
CA LEU A 85 -33.59 -3.67 0.56
C LEU A 85 -33.63 -5.17 0.30
N CYS A 86 -32.62 -5.73 -0.38
CA CYS A 86 -32.49 -7.18 -0.58
C CYS A 86 -32.29 -7.91 0.75
N ILE A 87 -31.46 -7.40 1.65
CA ILE A 87 -31.24 -7.95 2.98
C ILE A 87 -32.54 -7.90 3.79
N LEU A 88 -33.24 -6.77 3.77
CA LEU A 88 -34.55 -6.64 4.42
C LEU A 88 -35.55 -7.63 3.83
N PHE A 89 -35.64 -7.77 2.50
CA PHE A 89 -36.56 -8.73 1.85
C PHE A 89 -36.23 -10.19 2.18
N ILE A 90 -34.94 -10.54 2.28
CA ILE A 90 -34.50 -11.88 2.69
C ILE A 90 -34.86 -12.12 4.16
N ASN A 91 -34.72 -11.11 5.01
CA ASN A 91 -35.01 -11.20 6.45
C ASN A 91 -36.50 -11.06 6.79
N THR A 92 -37.30 -10.41 5.94
CA THR A 92 -38.75 -10.24 6.10
C THR A 92 -39.56 -11.30 5.37
N LYS A 93 -38.92 -12.19 4.59
CA LYS A 93 -39.60 -13.32 3.95
C LYS A 93 -40.27 -14.17 5.05
N PRO A 94 -41.61 -14.17 5.17
CA PRO A 94 -42.27 -14.93 6.20
C PRO A 94 -42.09 -16.41 5.88
N SER A 95 -41.46 -17.14 6.80
CA SER A 95 -41.41 -18.59 6.75
C SER A 95 -42.80 -19.13 7.07
N ARG A 96 -43.69 -19.22 6.07
CA ARG A 96 -44.86 -20.11 5.92
C ARG A 96 -45.96 -19.43 5.07
N LEU A 97 -46.29 -20.03 3.92
CA LEU A 97 -47.67 -20.04 3.46
C LEU A 97 -48.35 -21.20 4.20
N ASP A 98 -49.26 -20.89 5.11
CA ASP A 98 -50.20 -21.86 5.65
C ASP A 98 -51.16 -22.28 4.52
N SER A 99 -51.02 -23.51 4.01
CA SER A 99 -52.14 -24.19 3.34
C SER A 99 -53.11 -24.68 4.42
N GLY A 100 -53.89 -23.74 4.96
CA GLY A 100 -54.89 -23.98 6.00
C GLY A 100 -56.30 -23.65 5.51
N LEU A 101 -56.83 -24.45 4.58
CA LEU A 101 -58.27 -24.56 4.35
C LEU A 101 -58.74 -25.86 5.06
N PRO A 102 -59.40 -25.79 6.23
CA PRO A 102 -60.05 -26.94 6.82
C PRO A 102 -61.48 -27.04 6.29
N LEU A 103 -61.76 -28.01 5.42
CA LEU A 103 -63.13 -28.43 5.13
C LEU A 103 -63.66 -29.18 6.36
N ARG A 104 -64.68 -28.60 7.00
CA ARG A 104 -65.44 -29.22 8.09
C ARG A 104 -66.63 -29.95 7.48
N GLU A 105 -66.74 -31.26 7.72
CA GLU A 105 -68.02 -31.97 7.61
C GLU A 105 -68.85 -31.75 8.89
N PRO A 106 -70.20 -31.70 8.79
CA PRO A 106 -71.08 -31.47 9.92
C PRO A 106 -71.41 -32.77 10.64
N GLY A 107 -71.30 -32.79 11.97
CA GLY A 107 -71.89 -33.87 12.76
C GLY A 107 -71.38 -33.99 14.19
N CYS A 108 -72.31 -33.76 15.12
CA CYS A 108 -72.33 -34.16 16.52
C CYS A 108 -71.73 -33.22 17.59
N GLU A 109 -72.63 -32.99 18.54
CA GLU A 109 -72.72 -31.98 19.59
C GLU A 109 -71.91 -32.29 20.86
N PRO A 110 -71.83 -31.32 21.81
CA PRO A 110 -70.82 -31.27 22.85
C PRO A 110 -71.29 -31.83 24.19
N SER A 111 -70.34 -32.21 25.05
CA SER A 111 -70.53 -32.18 26.51
C SER A 111 -69.19 -32.05 27.25
N PRO A 112 -69.17 -31.41 28.43
CA PRO A 112 -68.04 -30.63 28.90
C PRO A 112 -67.09 -31.45 29.81
N ALA A 113 -65.81 -31.07 29.78
CA ALA A 113 -64.87 -31.45 30.83
C ALA A 113 -65.16 -30.69 32.13
N PRO A 114 -64.74 -31.23 33.28
CA PRO A 114 -64.30 -30.38 34.37
C PRO A 114 -62.79 -30.53 34.63
N SER A 115 -62.12 -29.40 34.46
CA SER A 115 -61.15 -28.77 35.38
C SER A 115 -60.04 -29.61 36.02
N HIS A 116 -58.82 -29.15 35.77
CA HIS A 116 -57.64 -29.28 36.63
C HIS A 116 -57.92 -28.92 38.09
N SER A 117 -57.35 -29.70 39.01
CA SER A 117 -56.76 -29.18 40.24
C SER A 117 -55.60 -30.05 40.73
N ALA A 118 -54.51 -29.34 41.06
CA ALA A 118 -53.45 -29.64 42.03
C ALA A 118 -52.73 -31.01 42.02
N GLY A 119 -51.39 -30.94 41.93
CA GLY A 119 -50.49 -32.04 42.35
C GLY A 119 -50.65 -32.37 43.85
N PRO A 120 -49.93 -33.40 44.38
CA PRO A 120 -48.47 -33.39 44.39
C PRO A 120 -47.78 -34.78 44.28
N GLN A 121 -46.45 -34.73 44.14
CA GLN A 121 -45.42 -35.66 44.61
C GLN A 121 -45.68 -37.18 44.61
N GLY A 122 -44.78 -37.92 43.94
CA GLY A 122 -44.54 -39.32 44.31
C GLY A 122 -43.87 -40.15 43.22
N PHE A 123 -42.65 -40.60 43.52
CA PHE A 123 -42.01 -41.74 42.89
C PHE A 123 -42.99 -42.91 42.67
N HIS A 124 -43.00 -43.51 41.48
CA HIS A 124 -42.76 -44.95 41.30
C HIS A 124 -42.77 -45.33 39.81
N LYS A 125 -41.77 -46.12 39.42
CA LYS A 125 -41.69 -46.80 38.13
C LYS A 125 -42.77 -47.89 38.07
N HIS A 126 -43.48 -47.94 36.95
CA HIS A 126 -43.71 -49.11 36.08
C HIS A 126 -45.03 -48.94 35.32
N PHE A 127 -44.94 -48.91 33.98
CA PHE A 127 -45.97 -49.55 33.17
C PHE A 127 -45.31 -50.40 32.08
N PRO A 128 -45.72 -51.67 31.96
CA PRO A 128 -45.23 -52.61 30.96
C PRO A 128 -46.04 -52.53 29.67
N SER A 129 -45.47 -53.19 28.66
CA SER A 129 -46.10 -53.98 27.59
C SER A 129 -47.18 -53.31 26.73
N SER A 130 -46.88 -52.94 25.48
CA SER A 130 -46.78 -53.81 24.27
C SER A 130 -48.12 -54.34 23.74
N LYS A 131 -48.24 -54.17 22.40
CA LYS A 131 -49.14 -54.75 21.38
C LYS A 131 -50.30 -53.82 20.96
N LEU A 132 -50.59 -53.63 19.67
CA LEU A 132 -50.60 -54.62 18.58
C LEU A 132 -50.47 -53.97 17.17
N HIS A 133 -49.72 -54.67 16.30
CA HIS A 133 -49.81 -54.82 14.83
C HIS A 133 -49.97 -53.64 13.85
N CYS A 134 -49.08 -53.64 12.83
CA CYS A 134 -49.43 -54.14 11.49
C CYS A 134 -48.19 -54.68 10.72
N ALA A 135 -48.44 -55.78 10.02
CA ALA A 135 -47.66 -56.48 8.97
C ALA A 135 -47.46 -55.56 7.74
N GLU A 136 -46.60 -55.75 6.72
CA GLU A 136 -45.66 -56.78 6.27
C GLU A 136 -45.04 -56.25 4.96
N GLN A 137 -43.71 -56.35 4.76
CA GLN A 137 -43.14 -56.68 3.44
C GLN A 137 -41.64 -57.00 3.49
N ARG A 138 -41.31 -58.04 2.72
CA ARG A 138 -40.10 -58.89 2.63
C ARG A 138 -38.77 -58.20 2.29
N GLY A 139 -37.68 -58.83 2.73
CA GLY A 139 -36.35 -58.74 2.11
C GLY A 139 -35.17 -59.10 3.04
N GLU A 140 -34.95 -60.38 3.29
CA GLU A 140 -33.74 -61.02 3.90
C GLU A 140 -32.44 -60.80 3.07
N PRO A 141 -31.25 -61.33 3.46
CA PRO A 141 -30.59 -61.43 4.78
C PRO A 141 -29.11 -60.90 4.69
N GLU A 142 -28.36 -60.65 5.76
CA GLU A 142 -27.38 -61.61 6.32
C GLU A 142 -26.56 -60.94 7.45
N ARG A 143 -26.55 -61.63 8.60
CA ARG A 143 -25.38 -62.03 9.42
C ARG A 143 -24.37 -60.97 9.91
N LEU A 144 -24.41 -60.71 11.22
CA LEU A 144 -23.53 -61.25 12.29
C LEU A 144 -22.18 -60.52 12.39
N PHE A 145 -21.98 -59.76 13.47
CA PHE A 145 -20.94 -59.99 14.51
C PHE A 145 -21.03 -58.88 15.58
N GLN A 146 -21.29 -59.29 16.83
CA GLN A 146 -20.91 -58.58 18.07
C GLN A 146 -19.37 -58.69 18.28
N PRO A 147 -18.72 -58.04 19.28
CA PRO A 147 -19.19 -57.05 20.26
C PRO A 147 -18.22 -55.84 20.48
N CYS A 148 -18.75 -54.84 21.20
CA CYS A 148 -18.07 -53.98 22.18
C CYS A 148 -16.63 -53.47 21.92
N PHE A 149 -16.52 -52.18 21.59
CA PHE A 149 -15.55 -51.29 22.24
C PHE A 149 -16.20 -49.94 22.55
N ARG A 150 -16.49 -49.69 23.83
CA ARG A 150 -16.84 -48.36 24.33
C ARG A 150 -15.53 -47.60 24.54
N VAL A 151 -15.24 -46.63 23.69
CA VAL A 151 -14.34 -45.53 24.05
C VAL A 151 -15.23 -44.34 24.39
N THR A 152 -15.31 -44.04 25.68
CA THR A 152 -15.91 -42.81 26.19
C THR A 152 -14.98 -41.65 25.84
N MET A 153 -15.11 -41.09 24.64
CA MET A 153 -14.57 -39.76 24.34
C MET A 153 -15.61 -38.74 24.80
N ALA A 154 -15.37 -38.11 25.95
CA ALA A 154 -16.01 -36.85 26.27
C ALA A 154 -15.55 -35.82 25.24
N ARG A 155 -16.35 -35.59 24.18
CA ARG A 155 -16.20 -34.39 23.36
C ARG A 155 -16.55 -33.21 24.25
N VAL A 156 -15.53 -32.50 24.72
CA VAL A 156 -15.70 -31.09 25.09
C VAL A 156 -16.08 -30.39 23.79
N ASN A 157 -17.37 -30.09 23.63
CA ASN A 157 -17.81 -29.13 22.63
C ASN A 157 -17.25 -27.77 23.08
N ALA A 158 -16.05 -27.44 22.61
CA ALA A 158 -15.66 -26.05 22.51
C ALA A 158 -16.60 -25.44 21.47
N GLU A 159 -17.65 -24.76 21.92
CA GLU A 159 -18.46 -23.90 21.07
C GLU A 159 -17.52 -22.88 20.43
N GLY A 160 -17.21 -23.10 19.15
CA GLY A 160 -16.55 -22.10 18.33
C GLY A 160 -17.41 -20.82 18.32
N PRO A 161 -16.80 -19.64 18.19
CA PRO A 161 -17.53 -18.37 18.23
C PRO A 161 -18.70 -18.39 17.26
N SER A 162 -19.87 -17.98 17.75
CA SER A 162 -21.13 -17.98 17.00
C SER A 162 -20.97 -17.30 15.64
N ALA A 163 -21.78 -17.71 14.65
CA ALA A 163 -21.77 -17.12 13.31
C ALA A 163 -21.93 -15.57 13.33
N GLN A 164 -22.55 -15.04 14.39
CA GLN A 164 -22.66 -13.61 14.69
C GLN A 164 -21.31 -12.95 15.00
N ALA A 165 -20.45 -13.60 15.80
CA ALA A 165 -19.11 -13.12 16.15
C ALA A 165 -18.12 -13.25 14.98
N ARG A 166 -18.24 -14.32 14.17
CA ARG A 166 -17.49 -14.46 12.91
C ARG A 166 -17.84 -13.35 11.92
N ARG A 167 -19.13 -13.05 11.74
CA ARG A 167 -19.60 -11.95 10.86
C ARG A 167 -19.16 -10.56 11.35
N SER A 168 -19.04 -10.34 12.65
CA SER A 168 -18.52 -9.08 13.22
C SER A 168 -17.01 -8.90 12.99
N ALA A 169 -16.22 -9.98 13.09
CA ALA A 169 -14.79 -9.95 12.79
C ALA A 169 -14.52 -9.74 11.29
N GLU A 170 -15.28 -10.43 10.43
CA GLU A 170 -15.25 -10.26 8.97
C GLU A 170 -15.63 -8.83 8.55
N MET A 171 -16.67 -8.24 9.17
CA MET A 171 -17.10 -6.87 8.90
C MET A 171 -16.08 -5.81 9.35
N LYS A 172 -15.40 -6.03 10.48
CA LYS A 172 -14.27 -5.18 10.92
C LYS A 172 -13.08 -5.30 9.97
N SER A 173 -12.78 -6.51 9.50
CA SER A 173 -11.70 -6.77 8.54
C SER A 173 -12.00 -6.13 7.17
N PHE A 174 -13.26 -6.17 6.74
CA PHE A 174 -13.70 -5.54 5.49
C PHE A 174 -13.67 -4.01 5.59
N LEU A 175 -14.07 -3.44 6.72
CA LEU A 175 -13.98 -2.00 6.97
C LEU A 175 -12.51 -1.54 7.04
N VAL A 176 -11.60 -2.31 7.65
CA VAL A 176 -10.15 -2.02 7.62
C VAL A 176 -9.59 -2.13 6.21
N ALA A 177 -9.97 -3.15 5.43
CA ALA A 177 -9.55 -3.29 4.04
C ALA A 177 -10.07 -2.16 3.15
N VAL A 178 -11.33 -1.75 3.34
CA VAL A 178 -11.94 -0.59 2.67
C VAL A 178 -11.28 0.71 3.12
N PHE A 179 -10.90 0.85 4.40
CA PHE A 179 -10.13 1.99 4.89
C PHE A 179 -8.71 2.00 4.33
N LEU A 180 -8.06 0.85 4.16
CA LEU A 180 -6.76 0.71 3.49
C LEU A 180 -6.86 0.93 1.96
N LEU A 181 -8.00 0.64 1.34
CA LEU A 181 -8.29 0.90 -0.07
C LEU A 181 -8.63 2.38 -0.32
N LEU A 182 -9.38 3.01 0.60
CA LEU A 182 -9.78 4.42 0.52
C LEU A 182 -8.68 5.38 1.04
N CYS A 183 -7.86 4.94 2.00
CA CYS A 183 -6.66 5.62 2.47
C CYS A 183 -5.39 5.13 1.73
N GLY A 184 -5.57 4.15 0.83
CA GLY A 184 -4.58 3.66 -0.12
C GLY A 184 -4.33 4.65 -1.25
N THR A 185 -4.19 5.94 -0.93
CA THR A 185 -3.17 6.70 -1.66
C THR A 185 -1.89 5.95 -1.35
N ALA A 186 -1.23 5.39 -2.38
CA ALA A 186 0.08 4.78 -2.24
C ALA A 186 0.91 5.68 -1.32
N VAL A 187 1.15 5.25 -0.08
CA VAL A 187 2.30 5.75 0.66
C VAL A 187 3.43 5.44 -0.32
N GLY A 188 4.12 6.48 -0.80
CA GLY A 188 5.23 6.31 -1.72
C GLY A 188 6.33 5.53 -1.02
N GLN A 189 6.14 4.22 -0.88
CA GLN A 189 7.02 3.30 -0.23
C GLN A 189 7.99 2.82 -1.29
N ARG A 190 9.26 3.11 -1.07
CA ARG A 190 10.34 2.66 -1.95
C ARG A 190 11.34 1.90 -1.12
N ARG A 191 11.81 0.78 -1.67
CA ARG A 191 12.91 0.05 -1.05
C ARG A 191 14.21 0.78 -1.32
N GLU A 192 14.98 1.01 -0.26
CA GLU A 192 16.40 1.30 -0.36
C GLU A 192 17.16 0.01 0.00
N TYR A 193 18.14 -0.33 -0.83
CA TYR A 193 18.92 -1.56 -0.73
C TYR A 193 20.27 -1.30 -0.10
N ILE A 194 20.69 -2.19 0.80
CA ILE A 194 21.94 -2.10 1.55
C ILE A 194 22.79 -3.31 1.22
N TYR A 195 24.01 -3.06 0.76
CA TYR A 195 25.02 -4.09 0.60
C TYR A 195 25.65 -4.45 1.95
N ALA A 196 25.58 -5.71 2.35
CA ALA A 196 26.33 -6.26 3.46
C ALA A 196 27.47 -7.14 2.94
N SER A 197 28.71 -6.72 3.20
CA SER A 197 29.92 -7.43 2.73
C SER A 197 30.26 -8.70 3.52
N GLN A 198 29.62 -8.91 4.67
CA GLN A 198 29.80 -10.10 5.49
C GLN A 198 29.31 -11.34 4.73
N LYS A 199 30.09 -12.43 4.75
CA LYS A 199 29.71 -13.67 4.09
C LYS A 199 28.95 -14.56 5.06
N MET A 200 27.70 -14.87 4.72
CA MET A 200 26.82 -15.70 5.54
C MET A 200 26.05 -16.67 4.66
N ASN A 201 25.58 -17.78 5.24
CA ASN A 201 24.59 -18.61 4.58
C ASN A 201 23.24 -17.86 4.50
N TRP A 202 22.32 -18.31 3.65
CA TRP A 202 21.09 -17.56 3.36
C TRP A 202 20.27 -17.28 4.63
N THR A 203 20.11 -18.28 5.51
CA THR A 203 19.35 -18.14 6.75
C THR A 203 19.98 -17.14 7.72
N SER A 204 21.30 -17.20 7.92
CA SER A 204 22.01 -16.25 8.77
C SER A 204 22.01 -14.83 8.18
N ALA A 205 22.12 -14.70 6.86
CA ALA A 205 21.98 -13.41 6.17
C ALA A 205 20.59 -12.81 6.37
N GLN A 206 19.54 -13.62 6.28
CA GLN A 206 18.16 -13.21 6.58
C GLN A 206 18.01 -12.72 8.02
N SER A 207 18.50 -13.49 8.99
CA SER A 207 18.45 -13.08 10.40
C SER A 207 19.20 -11.76 10.63
N TYR A 208 20.38 -11.59 10.03
CA TYR A 208 21.12 -10.34 10.08
C TYR A 208 20.32 -9.17 9.50
N CYS A 209 19.69 -9.37 8.33
CA CYS A 209 18.88 -8.31 7.73
C CYS A 209 17.66 -7.97 8.59
N ARG A 210 17.00 -8.94 9.22
CA ARG A 210 15.86 -8.69 10.12
C ARG A 210 16.23 -8.05 11.45
N GLU A 211 17.46 -8.27 11.92
CA GLU A 211 17.96 -7.66 13.15
C GLU A 211 18.32 -6.17 12.95
N LYS A 212 18.90 -5.83 11.79
CA LYS A 212 19.45 -4.49 11.54
C LYS A 212 18.68 -3.64 10.54
N TYR A 213 17.87 -4.27 9.70
CA TYR A 213 17.13 -3.69 8.57
C TYR A 213 15.71 -4.30 8.59
N MET A 214 15.02 -4.42 7.44
CA MET A 214 13.73 -5.12 7.38
C MET A 214 13.87 -6.61 7.03
N ASP A 215 14.46 -6.94 5.89
CA ASP A 215 14.68 -8.34 5.44
C ASP A 215 15.77 -8.36 4.35
N LEU A 216 16.12 -9.55 3.85
CA LEU A 216 16.87 -9.71 2.61
C LEU A 216 16.14 -9.04 1.45
N ALA A 217 16.89 -8.56 0.46
CA ALA A 217 16.36 -7.79 -0.66
C ALA A 217 15.24 -8.51 -1.41
N THR A 218 14.07 -7.89 -1.42
CA THR A 218 12.91 -8.26 -2.23
C THR A 218 12.84 -7.37 -3.46
N ILE A 219 12.76 -7.94 -4.66
CA ILE A 219 12.79 -7.21 -5.94
C ILE A 219 11.48 -7.44 -6.68
N THR A 220 10.64 -6.41 -6.81
CA THR A 220 9.31 -6.54 -7.43
C THR A 220 9.16 -5.79 -8.75
N SER A 221 10.22 -5.15 -9.27
CA SER A 221 10.18 -4.43 -10.54
C SER A 221 11.54 -4.37 -11.23
N ASP A 222 11.55 -4.02 -12.53
CA ASP A 222 12.79 -3.84 -13.29
C ASP A 222 13.62 -2.68 -12.72
N GLU A 223 12.98 -1.58 -12.31
CA GLU A 223 13.66 -0.42 -11.71
C GLU A 223 14.34 -0.76 -10.37
N GLU A 224 13.78 -1.71 -9.61
CA GLU A 224 14.45 -2.27 -8.44
C GLU A 224 15.62 -3.16 -8.83
N ASN A 225 15.44 -4.04 -9.81
CA ASN A 225 16.50 -4.92 -10.30
C ASN A 225 17.71 -4.12 -10.82
N GLN A 226 17.50 -3.09 -11.63
CA GLN A 226 18.56 -2.24 -12.16
C GLN A 226 19.35 -1.51 -11.07
N ARG A 227 18.70 -1.16 -9.94
CA ARG A 227 19.42 -0.57 -8.79
C ARG A 227 20.44 -1.54 -8.21
N LEU A 228 20.08 -2.81 -8.04
CA LEU A 228 21.02 -3.83 -7.57
C LEU A 228 22.10 -4.12 -8.62
N VAL A 229 21.78 -4.08 -9.92
CA VAL A 229 22.80 -4.18 -10.99
C VAL A 229 23.83 -3.07 -10.83
N ASN A 230 23.41 -1.81 -10.69
CA ASN A 230 24.31 -0.68 -10.55
C ASN A 230 25.22 -0.79 -9.32
N ILE A 231 24.66 -1.19 -8.17
CA ILE A 231 25.47 -1.41 -6.95
C ILE A 231 26.47 -2.55 -7.18
N SER A 232 26.03 -3.65 -7.79
CA SER A 232 26.87 -4.83 -8.01
C SER A 232 27.99 -4.56 -9.00
N VAL A 233 27.72 -3.88 -10.11
CA VAL A 233 28.74 -3.49 -11.10
C VAL A 233 29.73 -2.51 -10.49
N GLY A 234 29.26 -1.49 -9.77
CA GLY A 234 30.13 -0.49 -9.14
C GLY A 234 31.07 -1.07 -8.08
N LEU A 235 30.68 -2.18 -7.45
CA LEU A 235 31.47 -2.89 -6.44
C LEU A 235 32.11 -4.20 -6.96
N ASN A 236 32.00 -4.49 -8.27
CA ASN A 236 32.48 -5.72 -8.91
C ASN A 236 32.01 -7.02 -8.19
N LEU A 237 30.73 -7.08 -7.86
CA LEU A 237 30.09 -8.19 -7.14
C LEU A 237 29.43 -9.17 -8.12
N MET A 238 29.50 -10.46 -7.79
CA MET A 238 28.96 -11.55 -8.61
C MET A 238 27.79 -12.24 -7.93
N ASN A 239 28.03 -13.07 -6.91
CA ASN A 239 26.99 -13.86 -6.24
C ASN A 239 26.64 -13.23 -4.90
N ILE A 240 25.40 -12.79 -4.77
CA ILE A 240 24.91 -12.05 -3.61
C ILE A 240 23.55 -12.63 -3.20
N TRP A 241 23.32 -12.88 -1.91
CA TRP A 241 22.00 -13.34 -1.48
C TRP A 241 20.93 -12.24 -1.59
N ILE A 242 19.74 -12.67 -2.02
CA ILE A 242 18.49 -11.90 -2.03
C ILE A 242 17.41 -12.71 -1.30
N GLY A 243 16.26 -12.08 -1.02
CA GLY A 243 15.20 -12.67 -0.19
C GLY A 243 14.40 -13.78 -0.86
N LEU A 244 14.78 -14.21 -2.06
CA LEU A 244 14.04 -15.22 -2.82
C LEU A 244 14.36 -16.62 -2.30
N ASN A 245 13.36 -17.45 -2.02
CA ASN A 245 13.55 -18.85 -1.67
C ASN A 245 12.44 -19.75 -2.25
N ARG A 246 12.70 -21.05 -2.35
CA ARG A 246 11.68 -22.03 -2.74
C ARG A 246 10.72 -22.25 -1.58
N THR A 247 9.44 -22.32 -1.91
CA THR A 247 8.37 -22.63 -0.94
C THR A 247 8.52 -24.02 -0.34
N LYS A 248 8.98 -24.98 -1.15
CA LYS A 248 9.27 -26.38 -0.78
C LYS A 248 10.43 -26.90 -1.61
N ALA A 249 11.30 -27.69 -0.99
CA ALA A 249 12.43 -28.30 -1.67
C ALA A 249 11.97 -29.13 -2.87
N GLY A 250 12.67 -28.96 -4.00
CA GLY A 250 12.37 -29.67 -5.26
C GLY A 250 11.14 -29.18 -6.02
N VAL A 251 10.41 -28.18 -5.53
CA VAL A 251 9.28 -27.56 -6.24
C VAL A 251 9.71 -26.25 -6.87
N ASN A 252 9.35 -26.02 -8.15
CA ASN A 252 9.66 -24.77 -8.83
C ASN A 252 8.66 -23.64 -8.52
N ILE A 253 8.41 -23.42 -7.23
CA ILE A 253 7.55 -22.35 -6.71
C ILE A 253 8.36 -21.53 -5.73
N TRP A 254 8.54 -20.25 -6.06
CA TRP A 254 9.38 -19.29 -5.36
C TRP A 254 8.55 -18.27 -4.59
N GLN A 255 9.07 -17.80 -3.47
CA GLN A 255 8.47 -16.76 -2.64
C GLN A 255 9.54 -15.78 -2.13
N TRP A 256 9.12 -14.57 -1.78
CA TRP A 256 9.98 -13.61 -1.09
C TRP A 256 9.93 -13.82 0.43
N SER A 257 11.08 -13.64 1.08
CA SER A 257 11.25 -13.81 2.52
C SER A 257 10.47 -12.83 3.37
N ASP A 258 10.21 -11.63 2.83
CA ASP A 258 9.38 -10.59 3.45
C ASP A 258 7.87 -10.80 3.23
N GLY A 259 7.48 -11.84 2.48
CA GLY A 259 6.09 -12.20 2.20
C GLY A 259 5.43 -11.40 1.06
N GLU A 260 6.18 -10.56 0.35
CA GLU A 260 5.65 -9.83 -0.80
C GLU A 260 5.29 -10.78 -1.96
N PRO A 261 4.30 -10.41 -2.80
CA PRO A 261 3.92 -11.23 -3.94
C PRO A 261 5.07 -11.43 -4.93
N THR A 262 5.28 -12.67 -5.36
CA THR A 262 6.32 -13.02 -6.32
C THR A 262 5.74 -13.01 -7.74
N ASN A 263 5.62 -11.81 -8.32
CA ASN A 263 5.06 -11.58 -9.66
C ASN A 263 6.11 -11.14 -10.70
N PHE A 264 7.36 -10.94 -10.28
CA PHE A 264 8.45 -10.46 -11.12
C PHE A 264 9.67 -11.37 -10.94
N PHE A 265 10.28 -11.76 -12.06
CA PHE A 265 11.46 -12.61 -12.09
C PHE A 265 12.48 -12.11 -13.11
N LYS A 266 13.77 -12.17 -12.75
CA LYS A 266 14.90 -11.89 -13.64
C LYS A 266 15.95 -13.00 -13.58
N TRP A 267 15.50 -14.23 -13.71
CA TRP A 267 16.40 -15.38 -13.83
C TRP A 267 17.42 -15.19 -14.95
N ARG A 268 18.66 -15.59 -14.69
CA ARG A 268 19.70 -15.75 -15.72
C ARG A 268 19.26 -16.83 -16.70
N LEU A 269 19.87 -16.85 -17.88
CA LEU A 269 19.69 -17.95 -18.82
C LEU A 269 19.94 -19.30 -18.11
N ASP A 270 19.08 -20.27 -18.42
CA ASP A 270 19.05 -21.63 -17.86
C ASP A 270 18.75 -21.72 -16.35
N GLN A 271 18.25 -20.64 -15.73
CA GLN A 271 17.87 -20.62 -14.32
C GLN A 271 16.34 -20.50 -14.12
N PRO A 272 15.79 -21.00 -13.01
CA PRO A 272 16.48 -21.79 -11.98
C PRO A 272 16.65 -23.26 -12.40
N ASP A 273 17.85 -23.84 -12.22
CA ASP A 273 18.16 -25.20 -12.67
C ASP A 273 18.08 -26.27 -11.57
N ASN A 274 17.98 -25.84 -10.30
CA ASN A 274 17.98 -26.70 -9.13
C ASN A 274 19.12 -27.72 -9.15
N TRP A 275 20.37 -27.27 -9.33
CA TRP A 275 21.50 -28.17 -9.50
C TRP A 275 21.60 -29.19 -8.36
N LYS A 276 21.61 -30.48 -8.73
CA LYS A 276 21.60 -31.64 -7.82
C LYS A 276 20.40 -31.71 -6.85
N GLY A 277 19.36 -30.92 -7.07
CA GLY A 277 18.17 -30.90 -6.23
C GLY A 277 18.37 -30.21 -4.87
N THR A 278 19.35 -29.31 -4.76
CA THR A 278 19.76 -28.70 -3.47
C THR A 278 19.71 -27.17 -3.44
N GLU A 279 19.20 -26.54 -4.49
CA GLU A 279 19.29 -25.09 -4.70
C GLU A 279 17.96 -24.42 -4.41
N ASP A 280 17.68 -24.25 -3.11
CA ASP A 280 16.42 -23.72 -2.61
C ASP A 280 16.46 -22.21 -2.33
N CYS A 281 17.60 -21.54 -2.52
CA CYS A 281 17.78 -20.12 -2.20
C CYS A 281 18.20 -19.31 -3.43
N GLY A 282 17.59 -18.14 -3.62
CA GLY A 282 17.86 -17.26 -4.73
C GLY A 282 19.04 -16.33 -4.45
N SER A 283 19.88 -16.19 -5.46
CA SER A 283 21.03 -15.29 -5.50
C SER A 283 20.91 -14.34 -6.69
N PHE A 284 21.52 -13.18 -6.55
CA PHE A 284 21.56 -12.13 -7.55
C PHE A 284 22.95 -12.06 -8.18
N THR A 285 23.00 -11.85 -9.49
CA THR A 285 24.19 -11.46 -10.25
C THR A 285 23.84 -10.31 -11.20
N PRO A 286 24.82 -9.50 -11.66
CA PRO A 286 24.57 -8.43 -12.62
C PRO A 286 23.89 -8.86 -13.92
N VAL A 287 24.00 -10.14 -14.29
CA VAL A 287 23.44 -10.71 -15.54
C VAL A 287 22.11 -11.44 -15.32
N GLY A 288 21.61 -11.53 -14.09
CA GLY A 288 20.38 -12.24 -13.75
C GLY A 288 20.47 -13.01 -12.43
N TRP A 289 19.34 -13.51 -11.97
CA TRP A 289 19.22 -14.28 -10.73
C TRP A 289 19.56 -15.75 -10.97
N ASN A 290 19.97 -16.43 -9.91
CA ASN A 290 20.40 -17.81 -9.94
C ASN A 290 19.92 -18.50 -8.66
N ASP A 291 19.43 -19.73 -8.73
CA ASP A 291 19.25 -20.52 -7.51
C ASP A 291 20.56 -21.15 -7.07
N ALA A 292 20.74 -21.28 -5.77
CA ALA A 292 21.95 -21.79 -5.17
C ALA A 292 21.65 -22.53 -3.88
N SER A 293 22.57 -23.39 -3.48
CA SER A 293 22.48 -24.07 -2.20
C SER A 293 22.51 -23.05 -1.05
N CYS A 294 21.46 -23.07 -0.22
CA CYS A 294 21.30 -22.15 0.91
C CYS A 294 22.48 -22.16 1.90
N ALA A 295 23.28 -23.24 1.90
CA ALA A 295 24.44 -23.41 2.76
C ALA A 295 25.67 -22.60 2.31
N ILE A 296 25.69 -22.10 1.07
CA ILE A 296 26.83 -21.33 0.56
C ILE A 296 26.96 -19.99 1.31
N VAL A 297 28.20 -19.60 1.62
CA VAL A 297 28.48 -18.34 2.32
C VAL A 297 28.81 -17.22 1.32
N TRP A 298 27.89 -16.27 1.18
CA TRP A 298 28.02 -15.12 0.27
C TRP A 298 27.67 -13.81 0.97
N PRO A 299 28.15 -12.66 0.45
CA PRO A 299 27.61 -11.37 0.82
C PRO A 299 26.14 -11.26 0.38
N PHE A 300 25.43 -10.26 0.88
CA PHE A 300 23.98 -10.22 0.73
C PHE A 300 23.45 -8.79 0.67
N PHE A 301 22.27 -8.62 0.05
CA PHE A 301 21.54 -7.37 0.08
C PHE A 301 20.42 -7.43 1.11
N CYS A 302 20.35 -6.43 1.98
CA CYS A 302 19.16 -6.15 2.79
C CYS A 302 18.35 -5.01 2.17
N PHE A 303 17.17 -4.71 2.71
CA PHE A 303 16.45 -3.49 2.38
C PHE A 303 15.75 -2.85 3.59
N TRP A 304 15.40 -1.56 3.43
CA TRP A 304 14.40 -0.84 4.25
C TRP A 304 13.31 -0.24 3.36
N ARG A 305 12.13 0.02 3.93
CA ARG A 305 11.04 0.74 3.25
C ARG A 305 11.03 2.20 3.66
N VAL A 306 11.32 3.06 2.71
CA VAL A 306 11.31 4.50 2.94
C VAL A 306 9.92 5.03 2.62
N SER A 307 9.33 5.77 3.55
CA SER A 307 7.95 6.29 3.48
C SER A 307 7.92 7.80 3.60
N VAL A 308 7.09 8.44 2.78
CA VAL A 308 6.81 9.88 2.88
C VAL A 308 5.75 10.13 3.96
N VAL A 309 6.11 10.88 5.00
CA VAL A 309 5.19 11.31 6.04
C VAL A 309 4.71 12.73 5.77
N LYS A 310 3.39 12.88 5.54
CA LYS A 310 2.74 14.14 5.17
C LYS A 310 2.34 15.01 6.36
N GLU A 311 3.06 14.89 7.48
CA GLU A 311 2.89 15.76 8.65
C GLU A 311 3.84 16.95 8.57
N ASN A 312 3.44 18.11 9.11
CA ASN A 312 4.28 19.31 9.12
C ASN A 312 4.97 19.43 10.48
N LYS A 313 6.25 19.03 10.55
CA LYS A 313 7.04 19.01 11.79
C LYS A 313 8.38 19.71 11.60
N THR A 314 8.91 20.27 12.68
CA THR A 314 10.32 20.72 12.74
C THR A 314 11.25 19.53 12.55
N TRP A 315 12.53 19.78 12.22
CA TRP A 315 13.47 18.68 11.99
C TRP A 315 13.60 17.77 13.23
N GLY A 316 13.64 18.36 14.43
CA GLY A 316 13.73 17.62 15.69
C GLY A 316 12.47 16.79 15.99
N GLU A 317 11.29 17.37 15.79
CA GLU A 317 10.01 16.65 15.95
C GLU A 317 9.85 15.54 14.89
N ALA A 318 10.31 15.75 13.67
CA ALA A 318 10.31 14.75 12.61
C ALA A 318 11.23 13.56 12.94
N LEU A 319 12.41 13.85 13.50
CA LEU A 319 13.33 12.81 13.97
C LEU A 319 12.70 11.96 15.06
N ASP A 320 12.07 12.59 16.05
CA ASP A 320 11.41 11.90 17.16
C ASP A 320 10.23 11.04 16.67
N TYR A 321 9.42 11.59 15.77
CA TYR A 321 8.33 10.86 15.13
C TYR A 321 8.83 9.62 14.38
N CYS A 322 9.86 9.77 13.53
CA CYS A 322 10.38 8.63 12.78
C CYS A 322 11.00 7.57 13.71
N LYS A 323 11.63 7.94 14.83
CA LYS A 323 12.13 6.96 15.80
C LYS A 323 11.03 6.23 16.56
N THR A 324 9.88 6.87 16.72
CA THR A 324 8.74 6.32 17.48
C THR A 324 7.88 5.39 16.60
N HIS A 325 7.68 5.76 15.34
CA HIS A 325 6.78 5.04 14.42
C HIS A 325 7.51 4.20 13.36
N TYR A 326 8.81 4.44 13.16
CA TYR A 326 9.68 3.78 12.18
C TYR A 326 11.05 3.53 12.83
N THR A 327 12.12 3.38 12.04
CA THR A 327 13.49 3.25 12.54
C THR A 327 14.16 4.60 12.70
N GLY A 328 13.96 5.52 11.74
CA GLY A 328 14.57 6.85 11.78
C GLY A 328 14.28 7.71 10.55
N LEU A 329 14.89 8.89 10.51
CA LEU A 329 14.81 9.79 9.35
C LEU A 329 15.64 9.26 8.17
N ALA A 330 15.04 9.19 6.99
CA ALA A 330 15.64 8.60 5.81
C ALA A 330 16.95 9.28 5.39
N SER A 331 17.92 8.48 4.96
CA SER A 331 19.21 8.99 4.54
C SER A 331 19.11 9.82 3.24
N PRO A 332 20.14 10.61 2.91
CA PRO A 332 20.16 11.33 1.65
C PRO A 332 20.04 10.44 0.41
N VAL A 333 20.64 9.25 0.46
CA VAL A 333 20.58 8.26 -0.62
C VAL A 333 19.15 7.74 -0.79
N SER A 334 18.49 7.39 0.32
CA SER A 334 17.09 7.00 0.38
C SER A 334 16.17 8.07 -0.24
N ALA A 335 16.40 9.32 0.16
CA ALA A 335 15.64 10.47 -0.30
C ALA A 335 15.88 10.78 -1.79
N LEU A 336 17.09 10.57 -2.30
CA LEU A 336 17.38 10.65 -3.73
C LEU A 336 16.57 9.64 -4.51
N GLN A 337 16.57 8.38 -4.10
CA GLN A 337 15.79 7.38 -4.78
C GLN A 337 14.31 7.72 -4.72
N LEU A 338 13.77 8.05 -3.56
CA LEU A 338 12.36 8.39 -3.43
C LEU A 338 11.96 9.57 -4.29
N THR A 339 12.63 10.71 -4.13
CA THR A 339 12.24 11.94 -4.83
C THR A 339 12.40 11.84 -6.33
N LEU A 340 13.27 10.98 -6.87
CA LEU A 340 13.33 10.71 -8.31
C LEU A 340 12.01 10.16 -8.89
N ALA A 341 11.15 9.52 -8.08
CA ALA A 341 9.81 9.15 -8.52
C ALA A 341 8.97 10.42 -8.78
N GLU A 342 8.37 10.51 -9.97
CA GLU A 342 7.61 11.69 -10.44
C GLU A 342 6.37 12.01 -9.60
N ASN A 343 5.92 11.08 -8.75
CA ASN A 343 4.63 11.14 -8.05
C ASN A 343 4.73 11.37 -6.53
N ILE A 344 5.82 11.94 -6.00
CA ILE A 344 5.85 12.33 -4.59
C ILE A 344 4.90 13.51 -4.37
N GLN A 345 3.71 13.22 -3.86
CA GLN A 345 2.71 14.22 -3.52
C GLN A 345 2.95 14.73 -2.09
N THR A 346 3.82 15.74 -1.95
CA THR A 346 4.09 16.44 -0.69
C THR A 346 3.26 17.72 -0.59
N GLN A 347 2.96 18.14 0.64
CA GLN A 347 2.34 19.44 0.90
C GLN A 347 3.39 20.56 0.89
N THR A 348 4.65 20.22 1.15
CA THR A 348 5.77 21.16 1.19
C THR A 348 6.67 21.00 -0.03
N ALA A 349 7.24 22.10 -0.52
CA ALA A 349 8.20 22.10 -1.64
C ALA A 349 9.53 21.42 -1.28
N SER A 350 9.80 21.26 0.01
CA SER A 350 10.99 20.60 0.54
C SER A 350 10.59 19.60 1.61
N ILE A 351 11.35 18.52 1.74
CA ILE A 351 11.12 17.48 2.73
C ILE A 351 12.34 17.28 3.61
N TRP A 352 12.12 17.05 4.91
CA TRP A 352 13.21 16.69 5.81
C TRP A 352 13.77 15.31 5.50
N THR A 353 15.09 15.23 5.66
CA THR A 353 15.87 14.00 5.57
C THR A 353 16.72 13.88 6.83
N GLY A 354 17.40 12.75 7.01
CA GLY A 354 18.37 12.52 8.08
C GLY A 354 19.68 13.29 7.91
N LEU A 355 19.71 14.35 7.11
CA LEU A 355 20.90 15.19 6.90
C LEU A 355 20.96 16.29 7.97
N HIS A 356 22.04 16.33 8.75
CA HIS A 356 22.24 17.32 9.81
C HIS A 356 23.71 17.71 9.92
N PHE A 357 23.98 19.00 10.09
CA PHE A 357 25.36 19.52 10.19
C PHE A 357 25.85 19.50 11.64
N MET A 358 26.85 18.67 11.93
CA MET A 358 27.49 18.57 13.24
C MET A 358 29.00 18.38 13.07
N ASP A 359 29.77 18.89 14.02
CA ASP A 359 31.23 18.72 14.08
C ASP A 359 31.97 19.12 12.79
N GLY A 360 31.52 20.20 12.15
CA GLY A 360 32.17 20.76 10.96
C GLY A 360 31.83 20.05 9.64
N GLN A 361 30.92 19.07 9.65
CA GLN A 361 30.54 18.30 8.48
C GLN A 361 29.04 17.99 8.42
N TRP A 362 28.55 17.75 7.21
CA TRP A 362 27.19 17.24 7.00
C TRP A 362 27.16 15.73 7.24
N LEU A 363 26.35 15.30 8.21
CA LEU A 363 26.21 13.89 8.57
C LEU A 363 24.82 13.37 8.19
N SER A 364 24.79 12.16 7.65
CA SER A 364 23.56 11.35 7.57
C SER A 364 23.36 10.61 8.88
N VAL A 365 22.12 10.52 9.36
CA VAL A 365 21.74 9.67 10.50
C VAL A 365 22.17 8.20 10.29
N SER A 366 22.30 7.74 9.03
CA SER A 366 22.72 6.37 8.69
C SER A 366 24.22 6.17 8.42
N LYS A 367 25.08 7.18 8.63
CA LYS A 367 26.54 7.14 8.39
C LYS A 367 26.97 6.70 6.97
N THR A 368 26.11 6.87 5.96
CA THR A 368 26.47 6.62 4.55
C THR A 368 27.44 7.68 4.02
N PRO A 369 28.48 7.31 3.23
CA PRO A 369 29.39 8.27 2.62
C PRO A 369 28.63 9.24 1.71
N LEU A 370 28.84 10.54 1.90
CA LEU A 370 28.05 11.63 1.29
C LEU A 370 28.72 12.27 0.06
N ASP A 371 29.97 11.90 -0.24
CA ASP A 371 30.96 12.78 -0.87
C ASP A 371 30.65 13.26 -2.30
N SER A 372 29.67 12.66 -3.00
CA SER A 372 29.23 13.15 -4.33
C SER A 372 27.83 13.76 -4.35
N LEU A 373 27.00 13.59 -3.31
CA LEU A 373 25.58 13.94 -3.37
C LEU A 373 25.27 15.34 -2.83
N VAL A 374 26.16 15.91 -2.02
CA VAL A 374 25.85 17.06 -1.15
C VAL A 374 26.79 18.25 -1.43
N SER A 375 27.43 18.28 -2.60
CA SER A 375 28.41 19.31 -3.01
C SER A 375 27.86 20.74 -3.04
N VAL A 376 26.54 20.91 -3.08
CA VAL A 376 25.86 22.22 -3.10
C VAL A 376 25.62 22.78 -1.70
N MET A 377 25.82 21.98 -0.64
CA MET A 377 25.58 22.44 0.73
C MET A 377 26.74 23.28 1.25
N PRO A 378 26.46 24.34 2.04
CA PRO A 378 27.50 25.18 2.60
C PRO A 378 28.39 24.39 3.57
N SER A 379 29.70 24.65 3.54
CA SER A 379 30.68 23.99 4.43
C SER A 379 30.53 24.41 5.89
N CYS A 380 29.94 25.58 6.16
CA CYS A 380 29.77 26.13 7.52
C CYS A 380 28.46 26.95 7.63
N PRO A 381 27.29 26.30 7.64
CA PRO A 381 26.01 26.99 7.81
C PRO A 381 25.87 27.61 9.21
N ALA A 382 25.20 28.77 9.28
CA ALA A 382 24.78 29.36 10.54
C ALA A 382 23.91 28.37 11.34
N GLN A 383 23.98 28.43 12.68
CA GLN A 383 23.44 27.40 13.58
C GLN A 383 21.99 27.01 13.29
N ARG A 384 21.13 27.98 12.96
CA ARG A 384 19.72 27.72 12.66
C ARG A 384 19.49 26.96 11.35
N TYR A 385 20.43 27.00 10.40
CA TYR A 385 20.34 26.36 9.08
C TYR A 385 21.13 25.05 8.97
N ARG A 386 21.24 24.30 10.07
CA ARG A 386 22.01 23.05 10.12
C ARG A 386 21.20 21.80 9.78
N CYS A 387 19.96 21.97 9.29
CA CYS A 387 19.07 20.90 8.92
C CYS A 387 18.98 20.78 7.40
N GLY A 388 19.22 19.58 6.88
CA GLY A 388 19.24 19.29 5.45
C GLY A 388 17.88 18.78 4.97
N ALA A 389 17.36 19.45 3.95
CA ALA A 389 16.15 19.06 3.26
C ALA A 389 16.47 18.78 1.79
N ARG A 390 15.54 18.08 1.15
CA ARG A 390 15.55 17.92 -0.29
C ARG A 390 14.36 18.64 -0.89
N ASN A 391 14.64 19.52 -1.84
CA ASN A 391 13.60 20.17 -2.61
C ASN A 391 12.99 19.17 -3.60
N THR A 392 11.68 18.95 -3.55
CA THR A 392 10.99 17.96 -4.39
C THR A 392 10.76 18.45 -5.80
N ILE A 393 10.80 19.77 -6.01
CA ILE A 393 10.63 20.43 -7.31
C ILE A 393 11.98 20.54 -8.02
N THR A 394 12.95 21.23 -7.42
CA THR A 394 14.26 21.46 -8.04
C THR A 394 15.19 20.24 -7.95
N ARG A 395 14.84 19.25 -7.11
CA ARG A 395 15.62 18.04 -6.85
C ARG A 395 17.00 18.31 -6.21
N LEU A 396 17.23 19.54 -5.76
CA LEU A 396 18.46 19.96 -5.10
C LEU A 396 18.42 19.73 -3.58
N TRP A 397 19.62 19.54 -3.02
CA TRP A 397 19.86 19.57 -1.59
C TRP A 397 19.93 21.01 -1.10
N GLU A 398 19.27 21.29 0.02
CA GLU A 398 19.23 22.62 0.60
C GLU A 398 19.35 22.57 2.12
N ASN A 399 20.04 23.55 2.68
CA ASN A 399 20.07 23.78 4.12
C ASN A 399 18.91 24.71 4.49
N ARG A 400 18.11 24.30 5.47
CA ARG A 400 16.87 24.98 5.86
C ARG A 400 16.88 25.24 7.35
N ARG A 401 16.04 26.17 7.81
CA ARG A 401 16.00 26.45 9.25
C ARG A 401 15.33 25.29 9.97
N CYS A 402 15.95 24.80 11.04
CA CYS A 402 15.49 23.61 11.74
C CYS A 402 14.11 23.75 12.40
N ASP A 403 13.66 24.99 12.64
CA ASP A 403 12.34 25.37 13.17
C ASP A 403 11.25 25.44 12.09
N GLU A 404 11.59 25.29 10.81
CA GLU A 404 10.60 25.19 9.75
C GLU A 404 9.85 23.86 9.81
N LYS A 405 8.55 23.90 9.55
CA LYS A 405 7.70 22.71 9.55
C LYS A 405 7.54 22.17 8.13
N LEU A 406 8.13 21.03 7.87
CA LEU A 406 8.09 20.36 6.56
C LEU A 406 7.55 18.94 6.68
N ASN A 407 7.12 18.37 5.56
CA ASN A 407 6.97 16.92 5.44
C ASN A 407 8.34 16.24 5.52
N PHE A 408 8.38 14.94 5.80
CA PHE A 408 9.64 14.26 6.10
C PHE A 408 9.61 12.80 5.65
N LEU A 409 10.80 12.23 5.48
CA LEU A 409 10.97 10.83 5.09
C LEU A 409 11.40 9.99 6.29
N CYS A 410 10.68 8.91 6.55
CA CYS A 410 11.10 7.89 7.52
C CYS A 410 11.51 6.61 6.80
N TYR A 411 12.28 5.76 7.46
CA TYR A 411 12.64 4.41 7.00
C TYR A 411 12.54 3.37 8.11
#